data_AF-A0A6I9ZDD8-F1
#
_entry.id   AF-A0A6I9ZDD8-F1
#
_cell.length_a   1.000
_cell.length_b   1.000
_cell.length_c   1.000
_cell.angle_alpha   90.00
_cell.angle_beta   90.00
_cell.angle_gamma   90.00
#
_symmetry.space_group_name_H-M   'P 1'
#
loop_
_entity.id
_entity.type
_entity.pdbx_description
1 polymer ?
#
loop_
_entity_poly.entity_id
_entity_poly.type
_entity_poly.pdbx_seq_one_letter_code
_entity_poly.pdbx_strand_id
1 'polypeptide(L)'
;MVLARSGLWQEVVNVPASHTFPMPEGMSFEEAAALLVNYITAYMILFDFGNLRPNQSVLIHMAAGGVGTAAIQLCKTVENVTIFGTASASKHESLKEGGVAHPIDYRTMDYAEEVRKISPKGVDIVLDPLGGSDTSKAFNLLKPMGKLITYGVANLLTGQKKNLMAMAKTWWNQFSITALQLLHQNKAVCGYHLGYMDEEVELLRSVVAKLVNLYSQGKIKPKIDSVWPFDQVAEAMKQMQEKKNVGKVILVPEAPKEESKKAEN
;
A
#
# COMPACT_ATOMS: atom_id res chain seq x y z
N MET A 1 0.57 18.58 7.43
CA MET A 1 0.77 17.53 6.41
C MET A 1 0.42 18.08 5.03
N VAL A 2 1.08 17.62 3.97
CA VAL A 2 0.91 18.15 2.60
C VAL A 2 0.77 17.00 1.60
N LEU A 3 -0.23 17.07 0.72
CA LEU A 3 -0.41 16.14 -0.40
C LEU A 3 -0.24 16.90 -1.73
N ALA A 4 0.74 16.48 -2.53
CA ALA A 4 0.93 17.03 -3.87
C ALA A 4 1.49 15.95 -4.79
N ARG A 5 1.20 16.06 -6.08
CA ARG A 5 1.68 15.11 -7.09
C ARG A 5 3.20 15.15 -7.30
N SER A 6 3.82 16.31 -7.11
CA SER A 6 5.26 16.50 -7.29
C SER A 6 5.78 17.65 -6.41
N GLY A 7 7.10 17.86 -6.38
CA GLY A 7 7.72 18.98 -5.70
C GLY A 7 7.76 18.87 -4.17
N LEU A 8 7.67 17.67 -3.58
CA LEU A 8 7.73 17.51 -2.12
C LEU A 8 9.12 17.14 -1.58
N TRP A 9 10.09 16.83 -2.45
CA TRP A 9 11.47 16.56 -2.04
C TRP A 9 12.29 17.86 -2.11
N GLN A 10 12.02 18.77 -1.19
CA GLN A 10 12.72 20.05 -1.01
C GLN A 10 12.49 20.58 0.42
N GLU A 11 13.31 21.53 0.87
CA GLU A 11 13.20 22.15 2.19
C GLU A 11 11.98 23.07 2.34
N VAL A 12 11.64 23.78 1.27
CA VAL A 12 10.55 24.77 1.25
C VAL A 12 9.68 24.53 0.03
N VAL A 13 8.36 24.47 0.22
CA VAL A 13 7.41 24.28 -0.86
C VAL A 13 6.25 25.27 -0.74
N ASN A 14 5.84 25.87 -1.86
CA ASN A 14 4.62 26.65 -1.97
C ASN A 14 3.52 25.79 -2.59
N VAL A 15 2.42 25.56 -1.87
CA VAL A 15 1.30 24.73 -2.32
C VAL A 15 -0.03 25.42 -2.05
N PRO A 16 -1.10 25.10 -2.81
CA PRO A 16 -2.45 25.52 -2.46
C PRO A 16 -2.81 25.09 -1.02
N ALA A 17 -3.41 25.99 -0.24
CA ALA A 17 -3.88 25.65 1.11
C ALA A 17 -4.90 24.49 1.11
N SER A 18 -5.61 24.29 0.00
CA SER A 18 -6.51 23.16 -0.20
C SER A 18 -5.80 21.79 -0.18
N HIS A 19 -4.48 21.75 -0.33
CA HIS A 19 -3.65 20.53 -0.33
C HIS A 19 -2.95 20.26 1.01
N THR A 20 -3.22 21.08 2.02
CA THR A 20 -2.65 20.95 3.36
C THR A 20 -3.69 20.47 4.36
N PHE A 21 -3.21 19.71 5.34
CA PHE A 21 -4.01 19.13 6.41
C PHE A 21 -3.31 19.36 7.75
N PRO A 22 -4.03 19.78 8.80
CA PRO A 22 -3.45 19.95 10.12
C PRO A 22 -2.94 18.59 10.64
N MET A 23 -1.78 18.60 11.28
CA MET A 23 -1.26 17.42 11.95
C MET A 23 -1.92 17.30 13.32
N PRO A 24 -2.43 16.12 13.71
CA PRO A 24 -2.96 15.93 15.06
C PRO A 24 -1.84 16.05 16.11
N GLU A 25 -2.22 16.42 17.32
CA GLU A 25 -1.29 16.52 18.44
C GLU A 25 -0.61 15.17 18.73
N GLY A 26 0.67 15.20 19.05
CA GLY A 26 1.47 14.00 19.36
C GLY A 26 1.95 13.20 18.15
N MET A 27 1.53 13.53 16.93
CA MET A 27 2.05 12.89 15.70
C MET A 27 3.42 13.43 15.33
N SER A 28 4.37 12.54 15.04
CA SER A 28 5.70 12.94 14.56
C SER A 28 5.65 13.37 13.08
N PHE A 29 6.64 14.14 12.63
CA PHE A 29 6.74 14.54 11.23
C PHE A 29 6.93 13.34 10.29
N GLU A 30 7.65 12.31 10.72
CA GLU A 30 7.86 11.06 9.98
C GLU A 30 6.54 10.29 9.84
N GLU A 31 5.76 10.18 10.92
CA GLU A 31 4.44 9.55 10.89
C GLU A 31 3.49 10.31 9.96
N ALA A 32 3.46 11.65 10.05
CA ALA A 32 2.70 12.51 9.17
C ALA A 32 3.06 12.34 7.69
N ALA A 33 4.36 12.29 7.38
CA ALA A 33 4.86 12.07 6.02
C ALA A 33 4.57 10.65 5.50
N ALA A 34 4.44 9.66 6.40
CA ALA A 34 4.09 8.29 6.07
C ALA A 34 2.57 8.04 5.93
N LEU A 35 1.73 8.92 6.47
CA LEU A 35 0.28 8.73 6.53
C LEU A 35 -0.38 8.89 5.16
N LEU A 36 -0.28 10.07 4.53
CA LEU A 36 -1.21 10.48 3.46
C LEU A 36 -1.29 9.48 2.29
N VAL A 37 -0.24 9.34 1.49
CA VAL A 37 -0.29 8.52 0.26
C VAL A 37 -0.65 7.06 0.56
N ASN A 38 -0.04 6.46 1.59
CA ASN A 38 -0.23 5.05 1.89
C ASN A 38 -1.64 4.76 2.41
N TYR A 39 -2.11 5.55 3.37
CA TYR A 39 -3.39 5.31 4.03
C TYR A 39 -4.57 5.81 3.23
N ILE A 40 -4.45 6.89 2.45
CA ILE A 40 -5.49 7.28 1.48
C ILE A 40 -5.66 6.16 0.48
N THR A 41 -4.56 5.67 -0.11
CA THR A 41 -4.62 4.57 -1.08
C THR A 41 -5.27 3.34 -0.46
N ALA A 42 -4.80 2.90 0.71
CA ALA A 42 -5.34 1.73 1.40
C ALA A 42 -6.83 1.90 1.76
N TYR A 43 -7.24 3.09 2.20
CA TYR A 43 -8.64 3.38 2.53
C TYR A 43 -9.53 3.29 1.29
N MET A 44 -9.17 3.97 0.20
CA MET A 44 -9.95 4.01 -1.04
C MET A 44 -10.12 2.61 -1.65
N ILE A 45 -9.04 1.82 -1.70
CA ILE A 45 -9.09 0.49 -2.31
C ILE A 45 -9.83 -0.54 -1.44
N LEU A 46 -9.80 -0.41 -0.11
CA LEU A 46 -10.53 -1.30 0.79
C LEU A 46 -12.01 -0.94 0.91
N PHE A 47 -12.32 0.34 1.12
CA PHE A 47 -13.68 0.77 1.47
C PHE A 47 -14.49 1.23 0.26
N ASP A 48 -13.93 2.08 -0.61
CA ASP A 48 -14.71 2.63 -1.72
C ASP A 48 -14.84 1.62 -2.86
N PHE A 49 -13.73 1.02 -3.32
CA PHE A 49 -13.79 -0.04 -4.33
C PHE A 49 -14.07 -1.42 -3.73
N GLY A 50 -13.35 -1.80 -2.67
CA GLY A 50 -13.46 -3.12 -2.06
C GLY A 50 -14.79 -3.34 -1.33
N ASN A 51 -15.40 -2.27 -0.81
CA ASN A 51 -16.56 -2.35 0.09
C ASN A 51 -16.34 -3.40 1.20
N LEU A 52 -15.21 -3.27 1.91
CA LEU A 52 -14.83 -4.16 3.00
C LEU A 52 -15.89 -4.16 4.10
N ARG A 53 -16.33 -5.36 4.47
CA ARG A 53 -17.37 -5.62 5.47
C ARG A 53 -16.92 -6.71 6.45
N PRO A 54 -17.61 -6.85 7.60
CA PRO A 54 -17.33 -7.92 8.54
C PRO A 54 -17.33 -9.31 7.90
N ASN A 55 -16.49 -10.20 8.42
CA ASN A 55 -16.37 -11.62 8.01
C ASN A 55 -15.88 -11.85 6.56
N GLN A 56 -15.29 -10.83 5.92
CA GLN A 56 -14.68 -10.98 4.59
C GLN A 56 -13.19 -11.37 4.68
N SER A 57 -12.63 -11.85 3.58
CA SER A 57 -11.20 -12.16 3.47
C SER A 57 -10.51 -11.29 2.42
N VAL A 58 -9.33 -10.76 2.75
CA VAL A 58 -8.55 -9.85 1.91
C VAL A 58 -7.18 -10.46 1.62
N LEU A 59 -6.75 -10.45 0.36
CA LEU A 59 -5.38 -10.72 -0.04
C LEU A 59 -4.63 -9.41 -0.27
N ILE A 60 -3.58 -9.17 0.51
CA ILE A 60 -2.73 -8.00 0.45
C ILE A 60 -1.36 -8.40 -0.12
N HIS A 61 -1.10 -8.04 -1.38
CA HIS A 61 0.22 -8.22 -1.94
C HIS A 61 1.22 -7.16 -1.42
N MET A 62 2.50 -7.54 -1.32
CA MET A 62 3.55 -6.69 -0.75
C MET A 62 3.16 -6.18 0.65
N ALA A 63 2.61 -7.07 1.49
CA ALA A 63 1.96 -6.75 2.76
C ALA A 63 2.87 -5.99 3.74
N ALA A 64 4.18 -6.16 3.64
CA ALA A 64 5.16 -5.49 4.49
C ALA A 64 5.52 -4.05 4.03
N GLY A 65 5.08 -3.63 2.84
CA GLY A 65 5.33 -2.28 2.33
C GLY A 65 4.46 -1.21 2.99
N GLY A 66 4.65 0.05 2.60
CA GLY A 66 3.89 1.19 3.14
C GLY A 66 2.36 1.06 2.99
N VAL A 67 1.86 0.82 1.76
CA VAL A 67 0.42 0.62 1.53
C VAL A 67 -0.07 -0.69 2.17
N GLY A 68 0.73 -1.76 2.11
CA GLY A 68 0.37 -3.06 2.69
C GLY A 68 0.16 -2.99 4.21
N THR A 69 1.09 -2.36 4.93
CA THR A 69 0.99 -2.14 6.38
C THR A 69 -0.19 -1.24 6.76
N ALA A 70 -0.47 -0.19 5.97
CA ALA A 70 -1.66 0.63 6.13
C ALA A 70 -2.96 -0.18 5.94
N ALA A 71 -3.03 -1.00 4.88
CA ALA A 71 -4.18 -1.84 4.59
C ALA A 71 -4.43 -2.89 5.69
N ILE A 72 -3.38 -3.51 6.24
CA ILE A 72 -3.51 -4.44 7.38
C ILE A 72 -4.16 -3.74 8.57
N GLN A 73 -3.68 -2.54 8.93
CA GLN A 73 -4.23 -1.79 10.06
C GLN A 73 -5.69 -1.38 9.83
N LEU A 74 -6.04 -0.95 8.61
CA LEU A 74 -7.43 -0.61 8.26
C LEU A 74 -8.35 -1.85 8.25
N CYS A 75 -7.88 -3.02 7.79
CA CYS A 75 -8.65 -4.26 7.89
C CYS A 75 -9.00 -4.60 9.35
N LYS A 76 -8.09 -4.30 10.30
CA LYS A 76 -8.32 -4.54 11.74
C LYS A 76 -9.37 -3.62 12.36
N THR A 77 -9.79 -2.55 11.68
CA THR A 77 -10.90 -1.72 12.15
C THR A 77 -12.27 -2.31 11.79
N VAL A 78 -12.30 -3.44 11.08
CA VAL A 78 -13.51 -4.16 10.67
C VAL A 78 -13.52 -5.54 11.31
N GLU A 79 -14.67 -5.95 11.81
CA GLU A 79 -14.81 -7.20 12.55
C GLU A 79 -14.52 -8.44 11.70
N ASN A 80 -13.77 -9.39 12.25
CA ASN A 80 -13.57 -10.73 11.69
C ASN A 80 -13.04 -10.76 10.24
N VAL A 81 -12.23 -9.78 9.83
CA VAL A 81 -11.58 -9.80 8.52
C VAL A 81 -10.40 -10.76 8.53
N THR A 82 -10.39 -11.74 7.61
CA THR A 82 -9.26 -12.66 7.44
C THR A 82 -8.25 -12.08 6.45
N ILE A 83 -7.00 -11.88 6.88
CA ILE A 83 -5.96 -11.26 6.06
C ILE A 83 -4.94 -12.30 5.59
N PHE A 84 -4.83 -12.45 4.27
CA PHE A 84 -3.72 -13.12 3.59
C PHE A 84 -2.71 -12.07 3.14
N GLY A 85 -1.42 -12.30 3.39
CA GLY A 85 -0.38 -11.31 3.07
C GLY A 85 0.81 -11.94 2.34
N THR A 86 1.20 -11.41 1.18
CA THR A 86 2.42 -11.89 0.50
C THR A 86 3.63 -11.02 0.81
N ALA A 87 4.72 -11.65 1.25
CA ALA A 87 6.04 -11.04 1.47
C ALA A 87 7.10 -12.14 1.59
N SER A 88 8.39 -11.80 1.53
CA SER A 88 9.47 -12.76 1.82
C SER A 88 9.37 -13.32 3.25
N ALA A 89 9.77 -14.57 3.46
CA ALA A 89 9.71 -15.24 4.77
C ALA A 89 10.32 -14.42 5.92
N SER A 90 11.42 -13.71 5.66
CA SER A 90 12.08 -12.82 6.62
C SER A 90 11.19 -11.71 7.21
N LYS A 91 10.04 -11.43 6.60
CA LYS A 91 9.08 -10.39 7.02
C LYS A 91 7.83 -10.97 7.68
N HIS A 92 7.68 -12.30 7.70
CA HIS A 92 6.43 -12.95 8.15
C HIS A 92 6.14 -12.74 9.62
N GLU A 93 7.15 -12.69 10.48
CA GLU A 93 6.97 -12.40 11.91
C GLU A 93 6.32 -11.02 12.10
N SER A 94 6.90 -9.97 11.50
CA SER A 94 6.30 -8.64 11.52
C SER A 94 4.90 -8.59 10.91
N LEU A 95 4.58 -9.44 9.92
CA LEU A 95 3.23 -9.51 9.36
C LEU A 95 2.23 -10.14 10.34
N LYS A 96 2.63 -11.22 11.02
CA LYS A 96 1.80 -11.89 12.04
C LYS A 96 1.49 -10.94 13.19
N GLU A 97 2.51 -10.25 13.72
CA GLU A 97 2.34 -9.19 14.74
C GLU A 97 1.40 -8.07 14.25
N GLY A 98 1.49 -7.73 12.96
CA GLY A 98 0.61 -6.75 12.33
C GLY A 98 -0.86 -7.18 12.25
N GLY A 99 -1.16 -8.48 12.32
CA GLY A 99 -2.51 -9.05 12.21
C GLY A 99 -2.77 -9.83 10.92
N VAL A 100 -1.74 -10.16 10.15
CA VAL A 100 -1.87 -11.07 9.00
C VAL A 100 -2.04 -12.50 9.51
N ALA A 101 -3.21 -13.09 9.28
CA ALA A 101 -3.51 -14.46 9.68
C ALA A 101 -2.67 -15.48 8.89
N HIS A 102 -2.46 -15.22 7.59
CA HIS A 102 -1.80 -16.15 6.68
C HIS A 102 -0.73 -15.44 5.85
N PRO A 103 0.49 -15.27 6.39
CA PRO A 103 1.62 -14.77 5.60
C PRO A 103 2.10 -15.86 4.63
N ILE A 104 2.39 -15.47 3.40
CA ILE A 104 2.76 -16.37 2.30
C ILE A 104 4.06 -15.88 1.67
N ASP A 105 5.06 -16.76 1.57
CA ASP A 105 6.29 -16.47 0.83
C ASP A 105 6.10 -16.74 -0.66
N TYR A 106 5.80 -15.67 -1.40
CA TYR A 106 5.59 -15.70 -2.84
C TYR A 106 6.85 -16.08 -3.63
N ARG A 107 8.04 -16.10 -3.01
CA ARG A 107 9.30 -16.46 -3.67
C ARG A 107 9.51 -17.97 -3.73
N THR A 108 8.87 -18.72 -2.83
CA THR A 108 9.04 -20.17 -2.69
C THR A 108 7.75 -20.94 -2.93
N MET A 109 6.58 -20.29 -2.86
CA MET A 109 5.28 -20.93 -2.97
C MET A 109 4.37 -20.20 -3.96
N ASP A 110 3.45 -20.94 -4.58
CA ASP A 110 2.35 -20.37 -5.33
C ASP A 110 1.30 -19.79 -4.37
N TYR A 111 1.20 -18.46 -4.30
CA TYR A 111 0.28 -17.82 -3.36
C TYR A 111 -1.20 -18.17 -3.58
N ALA A 112 -1.63 -18.47 -4.81
CA ALA A 112 -3.03 -18.79 -5.07
C ALA A 112 -3.36 -20.20 -4.57
N GLU A 113 -2.42 -21.13 -4.70
CA GLU A 113 -2.56 -22.47 -4.12
C GLU A 113 -2.59 -22.41 -2.59
N GLU A 114 -1.67 -21.65 -1.97
CA GLU A 114 -1.65 -21.48 -0.50
C GLU A 114 -2.94 -20.84 0.03
N VAL A 115 -3.47 -19.83 -0.66
CA VAL A 115 -4.78 -19.26 -0.33
C VAL A 115 -5.88 -20.31 -0.46
N ARG A 116 -5.91 -21.11 -1.53
CA ARG A 116 -6.95 -22.14 -1.74
C ARG A 116 -6.92 -23.27 -0.73
N LYS A 117 -5.74 -23.62 -0.18
CA LYS A 117 -5.64 -24.61 0.91
C LYS A 117 -6.44 -24.20 2.15
N ILE A 118 -6.51 -22.90 2.42
CA ILE A 118 -7.17 -22.33 3.60
C ILE A 118 -8.59 -21.86 3.27
N SER A 119 -8.77 -21.20 2.13
CA SER A 119 -10.04 -20.70 1.61
C SER A 119 -10.27 -21.20 0.18
N PRO A 120 -10.82 -22.43 0.00
CA PRO A 120 -10.96 -23.07 -1.32
C PRO A 120 -11.75 -22.24 -2.35
N LYS A 121 -12.70 -21.42 -1.86
CA LYS A 121 -13.52 -20.52 -2.68
C LYS A 121 -12.81 -19.23 -3.10
N GLY A 122 -11.60 -18.97 -2.61
CA GLY A 122 -10.84 -17.75 -2.90
C GLY A 122 -10.99 -16.67 -1.82
N VAL A 123 -10.87 -15.39 -2.20
CA VAL A 123 -10.98 -14.22 -1.31
C VAL A 123 -11.99 -13.19 -1.81
N ASP A 124 -12.46 -12.30 -0.93
CA ASP A 124 -13.45 -11.26 -1.27
C ASP A 124 -12.79 -10.05 -1.93
N ILE A 125 -11.59 -9.67 -1.48
CA ILE A 125 -10.87 -8.50 -1.99
C ILE A 125 -9.42 -8.89 -2.26
N VAL A 126 -8.88 -8.48 -3.40
CA VAL A 126 -7.45 -8.56 -3.70
C VAL A 126 -6.91 -7.16 -3.97
N LEU A 127 -5.85 -6.79 -3.26
CA LEU A 127 -5.08 -5.56 -3.48
C LEU A 127 -3.85 -5.89 -4.32
N ASP A 128 -3.82 -5.42 -5.56
CA ASP A 128 -2.77 -5.72 -6.55
C ASP A 128 -1.88 -4.49 -6.87
N PRO A 129 -0.71 -4.37 -6.24
CA PRO A 129 0.32 -3.42 -6.63
C PRO A 129 1.26 -3.96 -7.72
N LEU A 130 1.11 -5.22 -8.14
CA LEU A 130 2.09 -5.95 -8.96
C LEU A 130 1.86 -5.72 -10.45
N GLY A 131 0.63 -5.94 -10.92
CA GLY A 131 0.25 -5.85 -12.32
C GLY A 131 0.69 -7.06 -13.17
N GLY A 132 0.25 -7.10 -14.43
CA GLY A 132 0.63 -8.13 -15.40
C GLY A 132 -0.02 -9.49 -15.11
N SER A 133 0.77 -10.57 -15.12
CA SER A 133 0.26 -11.93 -14.93
C SER A 133 -0.35 -12.18 -13.54
N ASP A 134 0.12 -11.47 -12.51
CA ASP A 134 -0.43 -11.57 -11.16
C ASP A 134 -1.87 -11.05 -11.09
N THR A 135 -2.23 -10.06 -11.92
CA THR A 135 -3.61 -9.54 -12.02
C THR A 135 -4.57 -10.63 -12.49
N SER A 136 -4.21 -11.38 -13.55
CA SER A 136 -5.00 -12.53 -14.04
C SER A 136 -5.18 -13.61 -12.98
N LYS A 137 -4.09 -13.95 -12.28
CA LYS A 137 -4.08 -14.97 -11.23
C LYS A 137 -4.93 -14.54 -10.02
N ALA A 138 -4.81 -13.27 -9.61
CA ALA A 138 -5.62 -12.67 -8.56
C ALA A 138 -7.12 -12.66 -8.90
N PHE A 139 -7.49 -12.32 -10.14
CA PHE A 139 -8.89 -12.34 -10.58
C PHE A 139 -9.53 -13.74 -10.45
N ASN A 140 -8.79 -14.79 -10.80
CA ASN A 140 -9.24 -16.17 -10.68
C ASN A 140 -9.34 -16.65 -9.22
N LEU A 141 -8.73 -15.93 -8.29
CA LEU A 141 -8.77 -16.20 -6.85
C LEU A 141 -9.93 -15.48 -6.15
N LEU A 142 -10.72 -14.67 -6.85
CA LEU A 142 -11.89 -14.01 -6.26
C LEU A 142 -13.04 -14.98 -6.02
N LYS A 143 -13.68 -14.84 -4.86
CA LYS A 143 -15.03 -15.35 -4.58
C LYS A 143 -16.08 -14.64 -5.47
N PRO A 144 -17.30 -15.18 -5.59
CA PRO A 144 -18.44 -14.40 -6.07
C PRO A 144 -18.58 -13.09 -5.29
N MET A 145 -18.95 -12.03 -5.98
CA MET A 145 -18.98 -10.64 -5.53
C MET A 145 -17.61 -10.07 -5.14
N GLY A 146 -16.53 -10.77 -5.47
CA GLY A 146 -15.17 -10.33 -5.14
C GLY A 146 -14.67 -9.20 -6.04
N LYS A 147 -13.72 -8.42 -5.52
CA LYS A 147 -13.12 -7.27 -6.20
C LYS A 147 -11.60 -7.42 -6.27
N LEU A 148 -11.07 -7.22 -7.47
CA LEU A 148 -9.65 -7.03 -7.70
C LEU A 148 -9.38 -5.54 -7.91
N ILE A 149 -8.54 -4.93 -7.08
CA ILE A 149 -8.18 -3.52 -7.20
C ILE A 149 -6.69 -3.42 -7.53
N THR A 150 -6.38 -3.03 -8.77
CA THR A 150 -5.01 -2.79 -9.21
C THR A 150 -4.64 -1.33 -8.95
N TYR A 151 -3.53 -1.12 -8.23
CA TYR A 151 -3.07 0.22 -7.84
C TYR A 151 -1.55 0.44 -8.02
N GLY A 152 -0.91 -0.46 -8.75
CA GLY A 152 0.51 -0.37 -9.05
C GLY A 152 0.92 -1.34 -10.15
N VAL A 153 2.16 -1.17 -10.59
CA VAL A 153 2.81 -2.00 -11.61
C VAL A 153 4.21 -2.39 -11.14
N ALA A 154 4.34 -2.86 -9.89
CA ALA A 154 5.63 -3.16 -9.27
C ALA A 154 6.45 -4.21 -10.04
N ASN A 155 5.81 -5.07 -10.83
CA ASN A 155 6.50 -6.01 -11.73
C ASN A 155 7.25 -5.31 -12.88
N LEU A 156 6.89 -4.06 -13.24
CA LEU A 156 7.61 -3.25 -14.23
C LEU A 156 8.87 -2.58 -13.67
N LEU A 157 8.97 -2.46 -12.35
CA LEU A 157 10.07 -1.75 -11.69
C LEU A 157 11.30 -2.64 -11.48
N THR A 158 11.25 -3.91 -11.88
CA THR A 158 12.38 -4.84 -11.82
C THR A 158 13.32 -4.61 -13.00
N GLY A 159 14.47 -3.98 -12.72
CA GLY A 159 15.54 -3.71 -13.69
C GLY A 159 16.06 -2.27 -13.62
N GLN A 160 17.37 -2.07 -13.72
CA GLN A 160 18.00 -0.75 -13.59
C GLN A 160 17.91 0.11 -14.87
N LYS A 161 17.40 -0.42 -15.98
CA LYS A 161 17.29 0.30 -17.28
C LYS A 161 15.91 0.07 -17.88
N LYS A 162 15.36 1.11 -18.54
CA LYS A 162 14.14 1.02 -19.37
C LYS A 162 14.32 -0.10 -20.40
N ASN A 163 13.79 -1.28 -20.09
CA ASN A 163 13.85 -2.42 -20.99
C ASN A 163 12.59 -2.40 -21.85
N LEU A 164 12.72 -1.93 -23.10
CA LEU A 164 11.63 -1.91 -24.09
C LEU A 164 11.01 -3.31 -24.27
N MET A 165 11.80 -4.38 -24.13
CA MET A 165 11.32 -5.77 -24.17
C MET A 165 10.42 -6.10 -22.97
N ALA A 166 10.73 -5.56 -21.78
CA ALA A 166 9.89 -5.71 -20.59
C ALA A 166 8.58 -4.94 -20.74
N MET A 167 8.61 -3.74 -21.33
CA MET A 167 7.39 -3.00 -21.68
C MET A 167 6.51 -3.74 -22.69
N ALA A 168 7.10 -4.25 -23.78
CA ALA A 168 6.39 -5.02 -24.79
C ALA A 168 5.76 -6.29 -24.19
N LYS A 169 6.52 -7.06 -23.40
CA LYS A 169 6.02 -8.25 -22.69
C LYS A 169 4.86 -7.92 -21.75
N THR A 170 4.82 -6.71 -21.19
CA THR A 170 3.75 -6.28 -20.31
C THR A 170 2.49 -5.92 -21.08
N TRP A 171 2.65 -5.30 -22.25
CA TRP A 171 1.53 -5.08 -23.16
C TRP A 171 0.94 -6.41 -23.65
N TRP A 172 1.80 -7.41 -23.94
CA TRP A 172 1.37 -8.77 -24.27
C TRP A 172 0.70 -9.52 -23.10
N ASN A 173 1.16 -9.30 -21.87
CA ASN A 173 0.63 -9.93 -20.66
C ASN A 173 -0.41 -9.05 -19.94
N GLN A 174 -0.96 -8.05 -20.63
CA GLN A 174 -1.96 -7.19 -20.05
C GLN A 174 -3.22 -8.01 -19.75
N PHE A 175 -3.65 -7.99 -18.49
CA PHE A 175 -4.93 -8.56 -18.12
C PHE A 175 -6.06 -7.85 -18.88
N SER A 176 -6.89 -8.62 -19.55
CA SER A 176 -8.07 -8.15 -20.26
C SER A 176 -9.26 -8.99 -19.84
N ILE A 177 -10.41 -8.33 -19.66
CA ILE A 177 -11.65 -8.98 -19.28
C ILE A 177 -12.83 -8.27 -19.94
N THR A 178 -13.81 -9.05 -20.39
CA THR A 178 -15.02 -8.52 -21.01
C THR A 178 -16.14 -8.33 -19.98
N ALA A 179 -17.08 -7.43 -20.28
CA ALA A 179 -18.26 -7.24 -19.43
C ALA A 179 -19.07 -8.53 -19.26
N LEU A 180 -19.17 -9.36 -20.31
CA LEU A 180 -19.87 -10.65 -20.26
C LEU A 180 -19.18 -11.65 -19.32
N GLN A 181 -17.84 -11.67 -19.30
CA GLN A 181 -17.08 -12.49 -18.35
C GLN A 181 -17.30 -12.04 -16.90
N LEU A 182 -17.34 -10.72 -16.64
CA LEU A 182 -17.65 -10.17 -15.30
C LEU A 182 -19.08 -10.54 -14.87
N LEU A 183 -20.05 -10.42 -15.79
CA LEU A 183 -21.45 -10.77 -15.56
C LEU A 183 -21.60 -12.24 -15.18
N HIS A 184 -21.01 -13.16 -15.96
CA HIS A 184 -21.11 -14.60 -15.68
C HIS A 184 -20.38 -15.03 -14.40
N GLN A 185 -19.30 -14.33 -14.01
CA GLN A 185 -18.52 -14.69 -12.83
C GLN A 185 -18.94 -13.95 -11.56
N ASN A 186 -19.80 -12.94 -11.65
CA ASN A 186 -20.17 -12.05 -10.55
C ASN A 186 -18.94 -11.45 -9.85
N LYS A 187 -18.00 -10.87 -10.60
CA LYS A 187 -16.77 -10.26 -10.07
C LYS A 187 -16.62 -8.84 -10.59
N ALA A 188 -15.77 -8.05 -9.93
CA ALA A 188 -15.38 -6.73 -10.41
C ALA A 188 -13.86 -6.55 -10.44
N VAL A 189 -13.41 -5.69 -11.35
CA VAL A 189 -12.02 -5.26 -11.51
C VAL A 189 -12.02 -3.74 -11.47
N CYS A 190 -11.15 -3.18 -10.64
CA CYS A 190 -11.03 -1.74 -10.39
C CYS A 190 -9.58 -1.29 -10.58
N GLY A 191 -9.41 -0.04 -10.99
CA GLY A 191 -8.11 0.62 -11.05
C GLY A 191 -8.08 1.83 -10.12
N TYR A 192 -7.01 2.01 -9.37
CA TYR A 192 -6.85 3.16 -8.49
C TYR A 192 -5.43 3.71 -8.53
N HIS A 193 -5.27 5.02 -8.65
CA HIS A 193 -3.97 5.66 -8.49
C HIS A 193 -4.16 7.10 -8.00
N LEU A 194 -3.71 7.38 -6.77
CA LEU A 194 -3.92 8.67 -6.11
C LEU A 194 -3.41 9.86 -6.93
N GLY A 195 -2.29 9.73 -7.64
CA GLY A 195 -1.75 10.80 -8.49
C GLY A 195 -2.56 11.15 -9.75
N TYR A 196 -3.73 10.53 -9.96
CA TYR A 196 -4.72 10.92 -10.97
C TYR A 196 -6.03 11.42 -10.34
N MET A 197 -6.01 11.73 -9.03
CA MET A 197 -7.16 12.21 -8.26
C MET A 197 -6.94 13.64 -7.74
N ASP A 198 -6.02 14.40 -8.34
CA ASP A 198 -5.59 15.70 -7.83
C ASP A 198 -6.74 16.74 -7.76
N GLU A 199 -7.77 16.58 -8.59
CA GLU A 199 -8.93 17.48 -8.66
C GLU A 199 -10.01 17.17 -7.61
N GLU A 200 -9.99 15.97 -7.02
CA GLU A 200 -11.04 15.47 -6.11
C GLU A 200 -10.78 15.88 -4.65
N VAL A 201 -10.54 17.17 -4.43
CA VAL A 201 -10.09 17.73 -3.15
C VAL A 201 -11.03 17.41 -1.99
N GLU A 202 -12.35 17.52 -2.18
CA GLU A 202 -13.34 17.28 -1.13
C GLU A 202 -13.39 15.81 -0.72
N LEU A 203 -13.31 14.90 -1.70
CA LEU A 203 -13.22 13.46 -1.44
C LEU A 203 -11.97 13.15 -0.61
N LEU A 204 -10.80 13.64 -1.04
CA LEU A 204 -9.54 13.42 -0.34
C LEU A 204 -9.55 14.03 1.06
N ARG A 205 -10.11 15.23 1.24
CA ARG A 205 -10.30 15.85 2.56
C ARG A 205 -11.15 15.01 3.49
N SER A 206 -12.26 14.47 2.99
CA SER A 206 -13.13 13.60 3.78
C SER A 206 -12.42 12.32 4.24
N VAL A 207 -11.58 11.74 3.37
CA VAL A 207 -10.78 10.54 3.68
C VAL A 207 -9.69 10.86 4.69
N VAL A 208 -8.95 11.96 4.51
CA VAL A 208 -7.90 12.37 5.46
C VAL A 208 -8.50 12.65 6.84
N ALA A 209 -9.68 13.28 6.93
CA ALA A 209 -10.35 13.49 8.20
C ALA A 209 -10.69 12.17 8.92
N LYS A 210 -11.17 11.15 8.19
CA LYS A 210 -11.41 9.81 8.75
C LYS A 210 -10.11 9.15 9.22
N LEU A 211 -9.02 9.28 8.46
CA LEU A 211 -7.72 8.72 8.82
C LEU A 211 -7.13 9.40 10.06
N VAL A 212 -7.19 10.73 10.15
CA VAL A 212 -6.76 11.47 11.34
C VAL A 212 -7.56 11.04 12.56
N ASN A 213 -8.88 10.85 12.43
CA ASN A 213 -9.71 10.34 13.52
C ASN A 213 -9.30 8.91 13.94
N LEU A 214 -9.03 8.01 12.99
CA LEU A 214 -8.53 6.66 13.30
C LEU A 214 -7.16 6.69 13.99
N TYR A 215 -6.28 7.61 13.60
CA TYR A 215 -4.98 7.82 14.23
C TYR A 215 -5.14 8.29 15.67
N SER A 216 -5.96 9.32 15.91
CA SER A 216 -6.24 9.84 17.26
C SER A 216 -6.89 8.81 18.19
N GLN A 217 -7.61 7.84 17.63
CA GLN A 217 -8.17 6.70 18.38
C GLN A 217 -7.14 5.58 18.63
N GLY A 218 -5.89 5.73 18.17
CA GLY A 218 -4.86 4.69 18.26
C GLY A 218 -5.11 3.46 17.38
N LYS A 219 -6.04 3.53 16.43
CA LYS A 219 -6.41 2.39 15.55
C LYS A 219 -5.44 2.21 14.38
N ILE A 220 -4.79 3.30 13.97
CA ILE A 220 -3.73 3.26 12.96
C ILE A 220 -2.50 4.00 13.47
N LYS A 221 -1.31 3.49 13.11
CA LYS A 221 -0.01 4.08 13.41
C LYS A 221 0.95 3.83 12.24
N PRO A 222 1.36 4.85 11.48
CA PRO A 222 2.27 4.69 10.34
C PRO A 222 3.56 3.97 10.74
N LYS A 223 3.87 2.87 10.04
CA LYS A 223 5.12 2.13 10.26
C LYS A 223 6.24 2.76 9.44
N ILE A 224 7.23 3.34 10.12
CA ILE A 224 8.45 3.86 9.49
C ILE A 224 9.47 2.73 9.40
N ASP A 225 10.04 2.54 8.21
CA ASP A 225 11.14 1.62 7.96
C ASP A 225 12.48 2.30 8.26
N SER A 226 12.70 3.44 7.62
CA SER A 226 13.97 4.15 7.63
C SER A 226 13.79 5.61 7.21
N VAL A 227 14.68 6.47 7.70
CA VAL A 227 14.72 7.91 7.41
C VAL A 227 16.10 8.22 6.84
N TRP A 228 16.15 8.92 5.70
CA TRP A 228 17.39 9.17 4.97
C TRP A 228 17.52 10.66 4.63
N PRO A 229 18.72 11.26 4.74
CA PRO A 229 18.98 12.60 4.24
C PRO A 229 18.91 12.66 2.71
N PHE A 230 18.71 13.86 2.14
CA PHE A 230 18.60 14.07 0.69
C PHE A 230 19.86 13.65 -0.09
N ASP A 231 21.05 13.75 0.50
CA ASP A 231 22.30 13.28 -0.11
C ASP A 231 22.39 11.76 -0.25
N GLN A 232 21.52 11.01 0.45
CA GLN A 232 21.39 9.54 0.38
C GLN A 232 20.09 9.09 -0.32
N VAL A 233 19.52 9.94 -1.18
CA VAL A 233 18.28 9.61 -1.90
C VAL A 233 18.42 8.36 -2.76
N ALA A 234 19.60 8.08 -3.33
CA ALA A 234 19.84 6.90 -4.14
C ALA A 234 19.73 5.61 -3.32
N GLU A 235 20.29 5.61 -2.11
CA GLU A 235 20.23 4.52 -1.13
C GLU A 235 18.80 4.32 -0.63
N ALA A 236 18.08 5.41 -0.34
CA ALA A 236 16.67 5.37 0.05
C ALA A 236 15.79 4.76 -1.06
N MET A 237 16.01 5.16 -2.32
CA MET A 237 15.32 4.57 -3.47
C MET A 237 15.67 3.10 -3.66
N LYS A 238 16.94 2.72 -3.50
CA LYS A 238 17.41 1.33 -3.59
C LYS A 238 16.79 0.45 -2.52
N GLN A 239 16.68 0.92 -1.27
CA GLN A 239 16.02 0.23 -0.16
C GLN A 239 14.58 -0.18 -0.51
N MET A 240 13.83 0.72 -1.17
CA MET A 240 12.47 0.45 -1.64
C MET A 240 12.45 -0.45 -2.89
N GLN A 241 13.32 -0.18 -3.87
CA GLN A 241 13.35 -0.91 -5.15
C GLN A 241 13.76 -2.38 -4.97
N GLU A 242 14.70 -2.65 -4.05
CA GLU A 242 15.11 -4.00 -3.67
C GLU A 242 14.10 -4.68 -2.73
N LYS A 243 12.96 -4.02 -2.44
CA LYS A 243 11.88 -4.50 -1.58
C LYS A 243 12.39 -4.90 -0.19
N LYS A 244 13.40 -4.22 0.34
CA LYS A 244 14.01 -4.51 1.66
C LYS A 244 13.19 -3.90 2.79
N ASN A 245 12.57 -2.75 2.57
CA ASN A 245 11.80 -2.03 3.58
C ASN A 245 10.63 -2.81 4.19
N VAL A 246 10.37 -2.58 5.49
CA VAL A 246 9.16 -2.98 6.23
C VAL A 246 8.50 -1.72 6.78
N GLY A 247 7.58 -1.14 6.01
CA GLY A 247 6.99 0.18 6.27
C GLY A 247 7.44 1.23 5.26
N LYS A 248 7.41 2.50 5.68
CA LYS A 248 7.69 3.67 4.84
C LYS A 248 9.16 4.10 4.92
N VAL A 249 9.77 4.31 3.76
CA VAL A 249 11.05 5.02 3.63
C VAL A 249 10.77 6.52 3.53
N ILE A 250 11.41 7.31 4.39
CA ILE A 250 11.25 8.77 4.49
C ILE A 250 12.54 9.47 4.07
N LEU A 251 12.39 10.64 3.45
CA LEU A 251 13.49 11.56 3.21
C LEU A 251 13.38 12.77 4.14
N VAL A 252 14.51 13.25 4.62
CA VAL A 252 14.66 14.51 5.37
C VAL A 252 15.70 15.39 4.68
N PRO A 253 15.60 16.73 4.77
CA PRO A 253 16.56 17.60 4.10
C PRO A 253 18.00 17.44 4.57
N GLU A 254 18.18 17.40 5.88
CA GLU A 254 19.47 17.18 6.53
C GLU A 254 19.35 16.00 7.49
N ALA A 255 20.47 15.33 7.78
CA ALA A 255 20.51 14.34 8.84
C ALA A 255 20.08 14.99 10.16
N PRO A 256 19.29 14.29 11.02
CA PRO A 256 19.02 14.78 12.36
C PRO A 256 20.37 15.06 13.03
N LYS A 257 20.59 16.30 13.47
CA LYS A 257 21.79 16.62 14.26
C LYS A 257 21.75 15.68 15.45
N GLU A 258 22.81 14.88 15.63
CA GLU A 258 22.97 14.09 16.85
C GLU A 258 22.73 15.04 18.02
N GLU A 259 21.65 14.82 18.78
CA GLU A 259 21.47 15.53 20.04
C GLU A 259 22.75 15.29 20.81
N SER A 260 23.47 16.38 21.06
CA SER A 260 24.72 16.39 21.78
C SER A 260 24.49 15.66 23.10
N LYS A 261 24.96 14.41 23.20
CA LYS A 261 25.28 13.76 24.46
C LYS A 261 26.45 14.54 25.10
N LYS A 262 26.15 15.72 25.63
CA LYS A 262 26.96 16.60 26.49
C LYS A 262 25.95 17.50 27.22
N ALA A 263 25.85 17.56 28.54
CA ALA A 263 26.61 16.95 29.61
C ALA A 263 25.74 17.05 30.88
N GLU A 264 25.54 15.93 31.58
CA GLU A 264 25.36 15.97 33.03
C GLU A 264 26.70 15.51 33.60
N ASN A 265 27.49 16.49 34.06
CA ASN A 265 28.52 16.29 35.06
C ASN A 265 27.87 16.40 36.44
#